data_AF-C4YZ01-F1
#
_entry.id   AF-C4YZ01-F1
#
_cell.length_a   1.000
_cell.length_b   1.000
_cell.length_c   1.000
_cell.angle_alpha   90.00
_cell.angle_beta   90.00
_cell.angle_gamma   90.00
#
_symmetry.space_group_name_H-M   'P 1'
#
loop_
_entity.id
_entity.type
_entity.pdbx_description
1 polymer ?
#
loop_
_entity_poly.entity_id
_entity_poly.type
_entity_poly.pdbx_seq_one_letter_code
_entity_poly.pdbx_strand_id
1 'polypeptide(L)'
;MSYLQLYKSEFVTLPSYTRFIALKPRILTYLVLLLEWYMYQSQPTGVSYIDATSLAICHPKRVSRNKVFAGIAALGKTTKGWFFGFKLTRVSY
;
A
#
# COMPACT_ATOMS: atom_id res chain seq x y z
N MET A 1 21.28 -8.44 -7.73
CA MET A 1 21.59 -7.53 -6.60
C MET A 1 20.29 -7.15 -5.93
N SER A 2 20.17 -7.33 -4.61
CA SER A 2 18.92 -6.98 -3.93
C SER A 2 18.84 -5.46 -3.75
N TYR A 3 17.70 -4.84 -4.07
CA TYR A 3 17.49 -3.39 -3.96
C TYR A 3 17.84 -2.82 -2.58
N LEU A 4 17.70 -3.64 -1.52
CA LEU A 4 18.01 -3.27 -0.14
C LEU A 4 19.51 -3.04 0.13
N GLN A 5 20.41 -3.61 -0.68
CA GLN A 5 21.84 -3.37 -0.53
C GLN A 5 22.27 -1.98 -1.02
N LEU A 6 21.53 -1.39 -1.96
CA LEU A 6 21.83 -0.07 -2.52
C LEU A 6 21.49 1.07 -1.56
N TYR A 7 20.42 0.93 -0.76
CA TYR A 7 19.92 1.98 0.14
C TYR A 7 20.32 1.77 1.61
N LYS A 8 21.33 0.94 1.88
CA LYS A 8 21.71 0.57 3.25
C LYS A 8 22.20 1.77 4.08
N SER A 9 22.76 2.80 3.43
CA SER A 9 23.19 4.05 4.04
C SER A 9 22.02 4.96 4.46
N GLU A 10 20.91 4.93 3.73
CA GLU A 10 19.73 5.75 4.00
C GLU A 10 18.88 5.18 5.15
N PHE A 11 19.02 3.88 5.43
CA PHE A 11 18.27 3.21 6.47
C PHE A 11 19.22 2.51 7.46
N VAL A 12 19.98 3.33 8.19
CA VAL A 12 20.98 2.87 9.18
C VAL A 12 20.34 1.99 10.27
N THR A 13 19.08 2.25 10.61
CA THR A 13 18.30 1.48 11.60
C THR A 13 17.18 0.68 10.93
N LEU A 14 17.53 -0.28 10.06
CA LEU A 14 16.52 -1.20 9.54
C LEU A 14 15.93 -2.05 10.67
N PRO A 15 14.60 -2.06 10.85
CA PRO A 15 13.97 -3.04 11.72
C PRO A 15 14.26 -4.45 11.19
N SER A 16 14.39 -5.42 12.10
CA SER A 16 14.44 -6.83 11.73
C SER A 16 13.23 -7.18 10.85
N TYR A 17 13.36 -8.18 9.98
CA TYR A 17 12.27 -8.59 9.07
C TYR A 17 10.95 -8.87 9.82
N THR A 18 11.04 -9.42 11.03
CA THR A 18 9.88 -9.64 11.93
C THR A 18 9.26 -8.32 12.41
N ARG A 19 10.07 -7.34 12.80
CA ARG A 19 9.62 -6.01 13.20
C ARG A 19 9.04 -5.22 12.02
N PHE A 20 9.59 -5.37 10.82
CA PHE A 20 9.04 -4.80 9.59
C PHE A 20 7.64 -5.35 9.29
N ILE A 21 7.46 -6.67 9.41
CA ILE A 21 6.13 -7.30 9.28
C ILE A 21 5.15 -6.73 10.31
N ALA A 22 5.58 -6.54 11.56
CA ALA A 22 4.73 -5.98 12.62
C ALA A 22 4.38 -4.49 12.39
N LEU A 23 5.25 -3.73 11.74
CA LEU A 23 5.05 -2.29 11.49
C LEU A 23 4.23 -2.00 10.23
N LYS A 24 4.26 -2.87 9.22
CA LYS A 24 3.54 -2.68 7.94
C LYS A 24 2.06 -2.30 8.08
N PRO A 25 1.25 -2.92 8.97
CA PRO A 25 -0.15 -2.55 9.12
C PRO A 25 -0.35 -1.08 9.54
N ARG A 26 0.57 -0.52 10.34
CA ARG A 26 0.51 0.88 10.78
C ARG A 26 0.74 1.86 9.63
N ILE A 27 1.56 1.49 8.64
CA ILE A 27 1.82 2.34 7.47
C ILE A 27 0.54 2.51 6.64
N LEU A 28 -0.31 1.49 6.60
CA LEU A 28 -1.54 1.52 5.83
C LEU A 28 -2.52 2.57 6.37
N THR A 29 -2.62 2.74 7.70
CA THR A 29 -3.45 3.79 8.29
C THR A 29 -2.92 5.18 7.96
N TYR A 30 -1.61 5.39 7.97
CA TYR A 30 -1.02 6.68 7.56
C TYR A 30 -1.25 6.98 6.07
N LEU A 31 -1.20 5.97 5.19
CA LEU A 31 -1.54 6.14 3.78
C LEU A 31 -3.00 6.56 3.60
N VAL A 32 -3.93 5.95 4.33
CA VAL A 32 -5.36 6.34 4.27
C VAL A 32 -5.55 7.77 4.77
N LEU A 33 -4.91 8.16 5.87
CA LEU A 33 -4.96 9.54 6.39
C LEU A 33 -4.35 10.55 5.41
N LEU A 34 -3.28 10.19 4.70
CA LEU A 34 -2.69 11.06 3.68
C LEU A 34 -3.65 11.27 2.51
N LEU A 35 -4.33 10.20 2.08
CA LEU A 35 -5.37 10.30 1.05
C LEU A 35 -6.55 11.16 1.51
N GLU A 36 -6.95 11.06 2.78
CA GLU A 36 -7.96 11.95 3.38
C GLU A 36 -7.54 13.41 3.36
N TRP A 37 -6.30 13.68 3.77
CA TRP A 37 -5.75 15.02 3.76
C TRP A 37 -5.71 15.60 2.34
N TYR A 38 -5.27 14.80 1.36
CA TYR A 38 -5.27 15.22 -0.04
C TYR A 38 -6.69 15.51 -0.56
N MET A 39 -7.69 14.73 -0.13
CA MET A 39 -9.09 14.99 -0.48
C MET A 39 -9.64 16.26 0.16
N TYR A 40 -9.37 16.47 1.44
CA TYR A 40 -9.79 17.68 2.15
C TYR A 40 -9.24 18.94 1.49
N GLN A 41 -7.99 18.89 1.02
CA GLN A 41 -7.37 19.99 0.28
C GLN A 41 -7.95 20.20 -1.13
N SER A 42 -8.69 19.22 -1.66
CA SER A 42 -9.10 19.20 -3.06
C SER A 42 -10.49 19.77 -3.35
N GLN A 43 -11.12 20.53 -2.44
CA GLN A 43 -12.46 21.09 -2.69
C GLN A 43 -12.53 22.61 -2.55
N PRO A 44 -13.02 23.28 -3.62
CA PRO A 44 -14.45 23.61 -3.68
C PRO A 44 -15.20 23.21 -4.98
N THR A 45 -14.71 22.27 -5.81
CA THR A 45 -15.26 21.97 -7.15
C THR A 45 -16.40 20.93 -7.20
N GLY A 46 -16.93 20.47 -6.07
CA GLY A 46 -18.12 19.64 -5.93
C GLY A 46 -17.91 18.12 -6.02
N VAL A 47 -16.87 17.61 -6.69
CA VAL A 47 -16.47 16.19 -6.59
C VAL A 47 -14.97 16.02 -6.78
N SER A 48 -14.31 15.28 -5.88
CA SER A 48 -12.88 14.97 -6.00
C SER A 48 -12.65 13.46 -6.05
N TYR A 49 -12.00 13.01 -7.13
CA TYR A 49 -11.69 11.61 -7.35
C TYR A 49 -10.20 11.37 -7.17
N ILE A 50 -9.83 10.47 -6.25
CA ILE A 50 -8.50 9.87 -6.25
C ILE A 50 -8.60 8.56 -7.01
N ASP A 51 -7.88 8.48 -8.14
CA ASP A 51 -7.84 7.26 -8.95
C ASP A 51 -7.30 6.09 -8.14
N ALA A 52 -7.85 4.92 -8.48
CA ALA A 52 -7.64 3.69 -7.78
C ALA A 52 -6.22 3.16 -7.96
N THR A 53 -5.30 3.60 -7.10
CA THR A 53 -3.92 3.10 -7.13
C THR A 53 -3.88 1.68 -6.56
N SER A 54 -3.43 0.74 -7.39
CA SER A 54 -3.20 -0.65 -6.97
C SER A 54 -1.90 -0.75 -6.19
N LEU A 55 -2.00 -0.96 -4.87
CA LEU A 55 -0.86 -1.20 -4.00
C LEU A 55 -0.58 -2.71 -3.93
N ALA A 56 0.33 -3.19 -4.77
CA ALA A 56 0.72 -4.60 -4.80
C ALA A 56 1.59 -4.96 -3.58
N ILE A 57 1.08 -5.84 -2.74
CA ILE A 57 1.76 -6.29 -1.51
C ILE A 57 2.71 -7.44 -1.82
N CYS A 58 2.25 -8.40 -2.62
CA CYS A 58 3.06 -9.52 -3.06
C CYS A 58 2.63 -10.01 -4.44
N HIS A 59 3.49 -10.82 -5.06
CA HIS A 59 3.16 -11.49 -6.31
C HIS A 59 1.96 -12.44 -6.11
N PRO A 60 1.00 -12.55 -7.06
CA PRO A 60 -0.16 -13.45 -6.97
C PRO A 60 0.19 -14.90 -6.62
N LYS A 61 1.31 -15.41 -7.15
CA LYS A 61 1.84 -16.76 -6.84
C LYS A 61 2.23 -16.96 -5.36
N ARG A 62 2.38 -15.89 -4.57
CA ARG A 62 2.85 -15.93 -3.17
C ARG A 62 1.76 -15.56 -2.16
N VAL A 63 0.50 -15.49 -2.58
CA VAL A 63 -0.64 -15.16 -1.72
C VAL A 63 -0.73 -16.11 -0.53
N SER A 64 -0.56 -17.41 -0.74
CA SER A 64 -0.64 -18.43 0.32
C SER A 64 0.43 -18.28 1.41
N ARG A 65 1.53 -17.56 1.14
CA ARG A 65 2.62 -17.33 2.11
C ARG A 65 2.47 -15.99 2.85
N ASN A 66 1.58 -15.11 2.42
CA ASN A 66 1.41 -13.81 3.03
C ASN A 66 0.45 -13.89 4.22
N LYS A 67 1.02 -13.98 5.43
CA LYS A 67 0.25 -13.99 6.69
C LYS A 67 -0.09 -12.58 7.21
N VAL A 68 0.60 -11.56 6.73
CA VAL A 68 0.54 -10.18 7.28
C VAL A 68 -0.76 -9.48 6.89
N PHE A 69 -1.24 -9.77 5.69
CA PHE A 69 -2.45 -9.16 5.13
C PHE A 69 -3.51 -10.21 4.76
N ALA A 70 -3.44 -11.38 5.38
CA ALA A 70 -4.44 -12.43 5.21
C ALA A 70 -5.81 -11.88 5.66
N GLY A 71 -6.83 -11.98 4.78
CA GLY A 71 -8.17 -11.48 5.05
C GLY A 71 -8.39 -9.97 4.86
N ILE A 72 -7.32 -9.18 4.72
CA ILE A 72 -7.41 -7.72 4.47
C ILE A 72 -7.12 -7.41 3.00
N ALA A 73 -6.10 -8.05 2.42
CA ALA A 73 -5.74 -7.88 1.03
C ALA A 73 -6.44 -8.90 0.13
N ALA A 74 -6.81 -8.47 -1.07
CA ALA A 74 -7.51 -9.30 -2.05
C ALA A 74 -6.74 -9.40 -3.37
N LEU A 75 -7.10 -10.38 -4.19
CA LEU A 75 -6.60 -10.48 -5.56
C LEU A 75 -7.39 -9.52 -6.44
N GLY A 76 -6.70 -8.55 -7.04
CA GLY A 76 -7.28 -7.58 -7.96
C GLY A 76 -6.69 -7.71 -9.36
N LYS A 77 -7.42 -7.23 -10.37
CA LYS A 77 -6.95 -7.14 -11.75
C LYS A 77 -6.84 -5.66 -12.15
N THR A 78 -5.70 -5.27 -12.69
CA THR A 78 -5.51 -3.98 -13.37
C THR A 78 -5.22 -4.21 -14.84
N THR A 79 -5.16 -3.13 -15.62
CA THR A 79 -4.71 -3.16 -17.02
C THR A 79 -3.32 -3.80 -17.17
N LYS A 80 -2.49 -3.72 -16.13
CA LYS A 80 -1.14 -4.30 -16.09
C LYS A 80 -1.11 -5.78 -15.65
N GLY A 81 -2.22 -6.34 -15.18
CA GLY A 81 -2.34 -7.77 -14.83
C GLY A 81 -2.93 -8.02 -13.44
N TRP A 82 -2.77 -9.25 -12.96
CA TRP A 82 -3.22 -9.67 -11.63
C TRP A 82 -2.23 -9.22 -10.55
N PHE A 83 -2.74 -8.67 -9.45
CA PHE A 83 -1.95 -8.33 -8.27
C PHE A 83 -2.66 -8.78 -7.00
N PHE A 84 -1.89 -9.05 -5.95
CA PHE A 84 -2.45 -9.24 -4.62
C PHE A 84 -2.14 -8.03 -3.76
N GLY A 85 -3.16 -7.32 -3.31
CA GLY A 85 -2.96 -6.10 -2.58
C GLY A 85 -4.22 -5.28 -2.36
N PHE A 86 -4.02 -3.98 -2.21
CA PHE A 86 -5.10 -3.02 -1.96
C PHE A 86 -5.38 -2.22 -3.22
N LYS A 87 -6.66 -1.93 -3.46
CA LYS A 87 -7.08 -0.92 -4.41
C LYS A 87 -7.53 0.29 -3.60
N LEU A 88 -6.69 1.33 -3.56
CA LEU A 88 -6.97 2.54 -2.79
C LEU A 88 -7.89 3.42 -3.62
N THR A 89 -9.20 3.21 -3.50
CA THR A 89 -10.23 4.04 -4.13
C THR A 89 -10.98 4.80 -3.05
N ARG A 90 -11.11 6.12 -3.20
CA ARG A 90 -11.97 6.94 -2.36
C ARG A 90 -12.72 7.94 -3.22
N VAL A 91 -14.03 8.02 -3.01
CA VAL A 91 -14.91 9.02 -3.61
C VAL A 91 -15.49 9.81 -2.45
N SER A 92 -15.31 11.13 -2.47
CA SER A 92 -15.97 12.04 -1.53
C SER A 92 -16.96 12.89 -2.32
N TYR A 93 -18.20 12.93 -1.82
CA TYR A 93 -19.25 13.84 -2.27
C TYR A 93 -19.19 15.14 -1.46
#